data_AF-A0A7X3VNU0-F1
#
_entry.id   AF-A0A7X3VNU0-F1
#
_cell.length_a   1.000
_cell.length_b   1.000
_cell.length_c   1.000
_cell.angle_alpha   90.00
_cell.angle_beta   90.00
_cell.angle_gamma   90.00
#
_symmetry.space_group_name_H-M   'P 1'
#
loop_
_entity.id
_entity.type
_entity.pdbx_description
1 polymer ?
#
loop_
_entity_poly.entity_id
_entity_poly.type
_entity_poly.pdbx_seq_one_letter_code
_entity_poly.pdbx_strand_id
1 'polypeptide(L)'
;HYVVARAEETADLIDRIEDGRYIVLFAPRQTGKTTFFRLALDALAIQDSTYFPIQLNFEEYEDYDPASFYASLRKEICKEIERVFQKRETDPSDDLARFLVNTEITDHVSMREFFEEFAKFLSQDTHSQRVVLTIDEFDAIPRAALKGFLRSLRYIYLSGQIRCPHSVGIVGVKGIAQLNYDRSISPFNIQDEFHLPNFTLEQVQELLGQYTDEVGQAFAPEVIASIHKQTAGQPVLVNRFAQILTEEMDIPKTATITMAHWTTAHAQLLEESNVNITHLTTNIRKDPRFESILMRIMARDEGVVFNLDDDIINELATYGVIRKGADDMCEILNPIYLYRIMRAFKPTVNGLAQAYFPEETDDEGREYLTPAGWIDMASLLDNFRDFIARAGFRILQVPDTPQESVGRHLLLAYLDEFVRRVGGVMHIEVQTGRGRMDLLITHNQRKYIVETKIWRGESRYQSGKKQLAAYLKLEGVTDGYYVVFDRRQTPDPRIETGTLDGIAIRSYIIPVVQEAPSNINPPL
;
A
#
# COMPACT_ATOMS: atom_id res chain seq x y z
N HIS A 1 8.10 -19.17 -11.70
CA HIS A 1 7.81 -17.80 -11.25
C HIS A 1 7.17 -17.05 -12.40
N TYR A 2 5.95 -16.55 -12.21
CA TYR A 2 5.26 -15.73 -13.21
C TYR A 2 5.65 -14.27 -13.06
N VAL A 3 5.75 -13.56 -14.18
CA VAL A 3 6.20 -12.17 -14.21
C VAL A 3 5.27 -11.39 -15.13
N VAL A 4 4.78 -10.25 -14.65
CA VAL A 4 4.04 -9.29 -15.48
C VAL A 4 5.03 -8.63 -16.43
N ALA A 5 4.76 -8.68 -17.73
CA ALA A 5 5.54 -7.94 -18.71
C ALA A 5 5.36 -6.43 -18.49
N ARG A 6 6.46 -5.74 -18.19
CA ARG A 6 6.52 -4.28 -18.02
C ARG A 6 7.30 -3.65 -19.17
N ALA A 7 6.86 -3.94 -20.39
CA ALA A 7 7.64 -3.64 -21.60
C ALA A 7 7.91 -2.14 -21.77
N GLU A 8 6.92 -1.28 -21.51
CA GLU A 8 7.07 0.17 -21.60
C GLU A 8 8.03 0.69 -20.53
N GLU A 9 7.88 0.24 -19.28
CA GLU A 9 8.77 0.62 -18.19
C GLU A 9 10.20 0.11 -18.40
N THR A 10 10.36 -1.12 -18.91
CA THR A 10 11.67 -1.68 -19.24
C THR A 10 12.32 -0.91 -20.38
N ALA A 11 11.56 -0.51 -21.40
CA ALA A 11 12.08 0.32 -22.49
C ALA A 11 12.54 1.69 -21.99
N ASP A 12 11.71 2.42 -21.22
CA ASP A 12 12.11 3.73 -20.65
C ASP A 12 13.32 3.60 -19.72
N LEU A 13 13.40 2.52 -18.92
CA LEU A 13 14.57 2.27 -18.09
C LEU A 13 15.84 2.05 -18.94
N ILE A 14 15.74 1.23 -20.00
CA ILE A 14 16.86 0.96 -20.91
C ILE A 14 17.29 2.26 -21.60
N ASP A 15 16.36 3.02 -22.19
CA ASP A 15 16.66 4.30 -22.86
C ASP A 15 17.43 5.27 -21.93
N ARG A 16 17.02 5.36 -20.66
CA ARG A 16 17.73 6.18 -19.66
C ARG A 16 19.13 5.64 -19.33
N ILE A 17 19.33 4.32 -19.33
CA ILE A 17 20.66 3.71 -19.13
C ILE A 17 21.55 4.01 -20.34
N GLU A 18 21.02 3.91 -21.57
CA GLU A 18 21.75 4.21 -22.80
C GLU A 18 22.22 5.67 -22.83
N ASP A 19 21.33 6.60 -22.45
CA ASP A 19 21.61 8.03 -22.24
C ASP A 19 22.66 8.30 -21.13
N GLY A 20 23.02 7.29 -20.34
CA GLY A 20 23.93 7.43 -19.21
C GLY A 20 23.30 8.26 -18.09
N ARG A 21 22.01 8.12 -17.81
CA ARG A 21 21.38 8.85 -16.70
C ARG A 21 21.66 8.17 -15.37
N TYR A 22 21.59 8.96 -14.31
CA TYR A 22 21.57 8.44 -12.94
C TYR A 22 20.11 8.43 -12.49
N ILE A 23 19.57 7.23 -12.32
CA ILE A 23 18.14 6.93 -12.25
C ILE A 23 17.79 6.61 -10.81
N VAL A 24 16.64 7.10 -10.38
CA VAL A 24 16.12 6.77 -9.06
C VAL A 24 14.81 6.05 -9.18
N LEU A 25 14.77 4.80 -8.71
CA LEU A 25 13.58 3.98 -8.73
C LEU A 25 12.81 4.13 -7.42
N PHE A 26 11.80 5.00 -7.41
CA PHE A 26 10.95 5.23 -6.24
C PHE A 26 9.65 4.44 -6.34
N ALA A 27 9.41 3.60 -5.35
CA ALA A 27 8.07 3.12 -5.03
C ALA A 27 8.03 2.66 -3.57
N PRO A 28 6.84 2.59 -2.94
CA PRO A 28 6.68 2.00 -1.61
C PRO A 28 7.30 0.60 -1.52
N ARG A 29 7.72 0.13 -0.33
CA ARG A 29 8.26 -1.24 -0.17
C ARG A 29 7.35 -2.27 -0.86
N GLN A 30 7.95 -3.36 -1.38
CA GLN A 30 7.20 -4.53 -1.86
C GLN A 30 6.38 -4.34 -3.17
N THR A 31 6.83 -3.46 -4.07
CA THR A 31 6.24 -3.31 -5.43
C THR A 31 7.01 -4.08 -6.52
N GLY A 32 7.95 -4.97 -6.14
CA GLY A 32 8.76 -5.75 -7.10
C GLY A 32 9.87 -4.95 -7.80
N LYS A 33 10.29 -3.83 -7.22
CA LYS A 33 11.33 -2.92 -7.74
C LYS A 33 12.66 -3.60 -8.05
N THR A 34 13.25 -4.24 -7.04
CA THR A 34 14.51 -4.97 -7.16
C THR A 34 14.44 -5.99 -8.27
N THR A 35 13.34 -6.76 -8.32
CA THR A 35 13.11 -7.77 -9.35
C THR A 35 13.03 -7.14 -10.74
N PHE A 36 12.27 -6.05 -10.89
CA PHE A 36 12.14 -5.33 -12.17
C PHE A 36 13.49 -4.80 -12.65
N PHE A 37 14.22 -4.07 -11.80
CA PHE A 37 15.49 -3.44 -12.18
C PHE A 37 16.56 -4.49 -12.53
N ARG A 38 16.64 -5.57 -11.72
CA ARG A 38 17.56 -6.68 -11.95
C ARG A 38 17.27 -7.39 -13.27
N LEU A 39 16.01 -7.74 -13.53
CA LEU A 39 15.63 -8.43 -14.77
C LEU A 39 15.86 -7.56 -16.00
N ALA A 40 15.58 -6.26 -15.93
CA ALA A 40 15.83 -5.33 -17.02
C ALA A 40 17.33 -5.23 -17.35
N LEU A 41 18.18 -5.16 -16.32
CA LEU A 41 19.63 -5.12 -16.53
C LEU A 41 20.24 -6.43 -16.98
N ASP A 42 19.80 -7.56 -16.43
CA ASP A 42 20.24 -8.87 -16.90
C ASP A 42 19.86 -9.04 -18.38
N ALA A 43 18.65 -8.63 -18.78
CA ALA A 43 18.23 -8.66 -20.18
C ALA A 43 19.07 -7.75 -21.08
N LEU A 44 19.35 -6.51 -20.64
CA LEU A 44 20.19 -5.56 -21.36
C LEU A 44 21.62 -6.11 -21.56
N ALA A 45 22.23 -6.66 -20.52
CA ALA A 45 23.60 -7.19 -20.58
C ALA A 45 23.71 -8.48 -21.42
N ILE A 46 22.62 -9.25 -21.55
CA ILE A 46 22.55 -10.41 -22.47
C ILE A 46 22.44 -9.94 -23.93
N GLN A 47 21.64 -8.90 -24.17
CA GLN A 47 21.41 -8.38 -25.53
C GLN A 47 22.61 -7.59 -26.05
N ASP A 48 23.28 -6.84 -25.18
CA ASP A 48 24.42 -5.99 -25.53
C ASP A 48 25.55 -6.16 -24.50
N SER A 49 26.61 -6.85 -24.94
CA SER A 49 27.79 -7.14 -24.13
C SER A 49 28.66 -5.91 -23.82
N THR A 50 28.35 -4.76 -24.42
CA THR A 50 29.00 -3.49 -24.05
C THR A 50 28.60 -3.04 -22.64
N TYR A 51 27.44 -3.43 -22.11
CA TYR A 51 27.04 -3.08 -20.75
C TYR A 51 27.60 -4.04 -19.71
N PHE A 52 28.30 -3.50 -18.71
CA PHE A 52 28.91 -4.23 -17.59
C PHE A 52 28.10 -3.96 -16.31
N PRO A 53 27.17 -4.85 -15.92
CA PRO A 53 26.29 -4.62 -14.77
C PRO A 53 27.01 -4.94 -13.44
N ILE A 54 26.94 -4.04 -12.47
CA ILE A 54 27.38 -4.27 -11.08
C ILE A 54 26.18 -4.10 -10.17
N GLN A 55 25.82 -5.13 -9.40
CA GLN A 55 24.64 -5.10 -8.53
C GLN A 55 25.05 -5.09 -7.05
N LEU A 56 24.73 -4.02 -6.35
CA LEU A 56 25.02 -3.84 -4.93
C LEU A 56 23.72 -3.83 -4.12
N ASN A 57 23.80 -4.27 -2.87
CA ASN A 57 22.72 -4.19 -1.89
C ASN A 57 23.28 -3.64 -0.58
N PHE A 58 22.64 -2.60 -0.02
CA PHE A 58 23.12 -1.90 1.17
C PHE A 58 22.39 -2.27 2.47
N GLU A 59 21.47 -3.23 2.45
CA GLU A 59 20.59 -3.61 3.58
C GLU A 59 21.35 -3.83 4.91
N GLU A 60 22.58 -4.35 4.87
CA GLU A 60 23.37 -4.68 6.06
C GLU A 60 24.24 -3.52 6.60
N TYR A 61 24.21 -2.33 5.98
CA TYR A 61 25.20 -1.28 6.26
C TYR A 61 24.72 -0.13 7.14
N GLU A 62 23.46 -0.07 7.56
CA GLU A 62 22.89 1.12 8.23
C GLU A 62 23.70 1.57 9.47
N ASP A 63 24.21 0.60 10.24
CA ASP A 63 24.96 0.81 11.48
C ASP A 63 26.48 0.85 11.30
N TYR A 64 27.00 0.79 10.07
CA TYR A 64 28.43 0.75 9.82
C TYR A 64 29.07 2.14 9.99
N ASP A 65 30.31 2.18 10.48
CA ASP A 65 31.14 3.37 10.33
C ASP A 65 31.59 3.52 8.85
N PRO A 66 31.94 4.74 8.40
CA PRO A 66 32.33 4.96 7.01
C PRO A 66 33.45 4.06 6.50
N ALA A 67 34.50 3.79 7.30
CA ALA A 67 35.63 2.99 6.84
C ALA A 67 35.22 1.53 6.63
N SER A 68 34.44 0.96 7.55
CA SER A 68 33.87 -0.38 7.42
C SER A 68 32.92 -0.51 6.22
N PHE A 69 32.12 0.53 5.95
CA PHE A 69 31.24 0.58 4.78
C PHE A 69 32.04 0.54 3.47
N TYR A 70 33.03 1.41 3.30
CA TYR A 70 33.83 1.45 2.07
C TYR A 70 34.67 0.18 1.85
N ALA A 71 35.20 -0.41 2.93
CA ALA A 71 35.89 -1.70 2.87
C ALA A 71 34.96 -2.85 2.43
N SER A 72 33.70 -2.83 2.87
CA SER A 72 32.69 -3.83 2.50
C SER A 72 32.18 -3.61 1.07
N LEU A 73 31.96 -2.35 0.68
CA LEU A 73 31.61 -1.94 -0.68
C LEU A 73 32.64 -2.45 -1.68
N ARG A 74 33.95 -2.34 -1.38
CA ARG A 74 35.02 -2.89 -2.22
C ARG A 74 34.86 -4.38 -2.45
N LYS A 75 34.62 -5.15 -1.38
CA LYS A 75 34.50 -6.61 -1.46
C LYS A 75 33.32 -7.01 -2.35
N GLU A 76 32.18 -6.36 -2.20
CA GLU A 76 31.00 -6.64 -3.04
C GLU A 76 31.22 -6.20 -4.49
N ILE A 77 31.83 -5.02 -4.75
CA ILE A 77 32.18 -4.62 -6.12
C ILE A 77 33.10 -5.65 -6.80
N CYS A 78 34.18 -6.09 -6.14
CA CYS A 78 35.09 -7.08 -6.73
C CYS A 78 34.40 -8.41 -7.03
N LYS A 79 33.54 -8.87 -6.10
CA LYS A 79 32.76 -10.11 -6.25
C LYS A 79 31.74 -10.01 -7.39
N GLU A 80 31.09 -8.86 -7.57
CA GLU A 80 30.21 -8.61 -8.71
C GLU A 80 30.97 -8.59 -10.03
N ILE A 81 32.14 -7.95 -10.07
CA ILE A 81 33.03 -7.97 -11.25
C ILE A 81 33.39 -9.41 -11.62
N GLU A 82 33.81 -10.23 -10.65
CA GLU A 82 34.09 -11.66 -10.87
C GLU A 82 32.86 -12.42 -11.40
N ARG A 83 31.66 -12.17 -10.86
CA ARG A 83 30.41 -12.78 -11.33
C ARG A 83 30.10 -12.42 -12.79
N VAL A 84 30.37 -11.19 -13.21
CA VAL A 84 30.15 -10.77 -14.61
C VAL A 84 31.10 -11.50 -15.55
N PHE A 85 32.38 -11.62 -15.20
CA PHE A 85 33.36 -12.37 -15.98
C PHE A 85 32.99 -13.86 -16.08
N GLN A 86 32.56 -14.47 -14.96
CA GLN A 86 32.07 -15.86 -14.94
C GLN A 86 30.85 -16.05 -15.85
N LYS A 87 29.85 -15.16 -15.78
CA LYS A 87 28.64 -15.22 -16.64
C LYS A 87 28.97 -15.09 -18.12
N ARG A 88 30.01 -14.34 -18.46
CA ARG A 88 30.47 -14.12 -19.85
C ARG A 88 31.40 -15.21 -20.36
N GLU A 89 31.77 -16.18 -19.51
CA GLU A 89 32.76 -17.22 -19.82
C GLU A 89 34.12 -16.63 -20.29
N THR A 90 34.51 -15.50 -19.68
CA THR A 90 35.76 -14.77 -19.99
C THR A 90 36.53 -14.50 -18.71
N ASP A 91 37.86 -14.58 -18.76
CA ASP A 91 38.72 -14.25 -17.63
C ASP A 91 39.14 -12.77 -17.63
N PRO A 92 39.25 -12.12 -16.45
CA PRO A 92 39.86 -10.80 -16.35
C PRO A 92 41.34 -10.86 -16.74
N SER A 93 41.87 -9.79 -17.34
CA SER A 93 43.31 -9.71 -17.63
C SER A 93 44.14 -9.76 -16.34
N ASP A 94 45.38 -10.27 -16.42
CA ASP A 94 46.29 -10.35 -15.27
C ASP A 94 46.51 -9.00 -14.58
N ASP A 95 46.52 -7.90 -15.37
CA ASP A 95 46.67 -6.55 -14.84
C ASP A 95 45.39 -6.09 -14.10
N LEU A 96 44.20 -6.42 -14.63
CA LEU A 96 42.94 -6.15 -13.95
C LEU A 96 42.81 -6.97 -12.66
N ALA A 97 43.17 -8.24 -12.68
CA ALA A 97 43.17 -9.10 -11.49
C ALA A 97 44.11 -8.53 -10.40
N ARG A 98 45.32 -8.09 -10.79
CA ARG A 98 46.26 -7.43 -9.87
C ARG A 98 45.70 -6.12 -9.32
N PHE A 99 45.01 -5.32 -10.13
CA PHE A 99 44.35 -4.09 -9.67
C PHE A 99 43.26 -4.38 -8.63
N LEU A 100 42.37 -5.34 -8.89
CA LEU A 100 41.27 -5.69 -7.99
C LEU A 100 41.75 -6.21 -6.62
N VAL A 101 42.89 -6.89 -6.59
CA VAL A 101 43.50 -7.38 -5.34
C VAL A 101 44.16 -6.24 -4.55
N ASN A 102 44.91 -5.37 -5.22
CA ASN A 102 45.79 -4.38 -4.58
C ASN A 102 45.11 -3.05 -4.24
N THR A 103 44.03 -2.68 -4.95
CA THR A 103 43.37 -1.39 -4.72
C THR A 103 42.42 -1.50 -3.52
N GLU A 104 42.47 -0.49 -2.65
CA GLU A 104 41.56 -0.34 -1.51
C GLU A 104 40.58 0.81 -1.76
N ILE A 105 39.36 0.67 -1.24
CA ILE A 105 38.37 1.75 -1.16
C ILE A 105 38.19 2.03 0.32
N THR A 106 38.75 3.13 0.80
CA THR A 106 38.74 3.53 2.22
C THR A 106 37.79 4.69 2.48
N ASP A 107 37.45 5.44 1.43
CA ASP A 107 36.56 6.59 1.46
C ASP A 107 35.92 6.86 0.09
N HIS A 108 35.12 7.93 0.01
CA HIS A 108 34.48 8.36 -1.24
C HIS A 108 35.45 8.76 -2.36
N VAL A 109 36.66 9.24 -2.05
CA VAL A 109 37.62 9.73 -3.06
C VAL A 109 38.36 8.55 -3.68
N SER A 110 38.83 7.62 -2.84
CA SER A 110 39.39 6.34 -3.28
C SER A 110 38.36 5.50 -4.05
N MET A 111 37.07 5.56 -3.69
CA MET A 111 36.00 4.94 -4.49
C MET A 111 35.94 5.53 -5.91
N ARG A 112 36.01 6.86 -6.05
CA ARG A 112 36.02 7.52 -7.35
C ARG A 112 37.25 7.10 -8.16
N GLU A 113 38.43 7.15 -7.54
CA GLU A 113 39.70 6.78 -8.18
C GLU A 113 39.68 5.32 -8.64
N PHE A 114 39.09 4.41 -7.84
CA PHE A 114 38.87 3.03 -8.23
C PHE A 114 38.07 2.93 -9.53
N PHE A 115 36.94 3.63 -9.66
CA PHE A 115 36.14 3.60 -10.88
C PHE A 115 36.84 4.24 -12.08
N GLU A 116 37.60 5.33 -11.88
CA GLU A 116 38.40 5.98 -12.91
C GLU A 116 39.50 5.06 -13.46
N GLU A 117 40.21 4.32 -12.60
CA GLU A 117 41.20 3.33 -13.02
C GLU A 117 40.54 2.09 -13.64
N PHE A 118 39.43 1.61 -13.07
CA PHE A 118 38.67 0.48 -13.60
C PHE A 118 38.20 0.75 -15.04
N ALA A 119 37.77 1.98 -15.33
CA ALA A 119 37.38 2.40 -16.68
C ALA A 119 38.48 2.24 -17.72
N LYS A 120 39.75 2.41 -17.33
CA LYS A 120 40.90 2.26 -18.24
C LYS A 120 41.09 0.80 -18.66
N PHE A 121 40.82 -0.16 -17.79
CA PHE A 121 40.87 -1.58 -18.14
C PHE A 121 39.73 -1.97 -19.08
N LEU A 122 38.55 -1.38 -18.90
CA LEU A 122 37.36 -1.65 -19.73
C LEU A 122 37.37 -0.96 -21.10
N SER A 123 38.30 -0.01 -21.32
CA SER A 123 38.43 0.74 -22.57
C SER A 123 39.58 0.26 -23.47
N GLN A 124 40.36 -0.75 -23.03
CA GLN A 124 41.48 -1.30 -23.79
C GLN A 124 41.07 -2.30 -24.89
N ASP A 125 39.85 -2.84 -24.83
CA ASP A 125 39.30 -3.74 -25.85
C ASP A 125 38.50 -2.98 -26.93
N THR A 126 38.34 -3.61 -28.11
CA THR A 126 37.66 -3.08 -29.32
C THR A 126 36.22 -2.59 -29.10
N HIS A 127 35.63 -2.85 -27.93
CA HIS A 127 34.35 -2.33 -27.47
C HIS A 127 34.50 -1.76 -26.07
N SER A 128 34.53 -0.42 -25.95
CA SER A 128 34.58 0.23 -24.64
C SER A 128 33.33 -0.14 -23.82
N GLN A 129 33.52 -0.87 -22.73
CA GLN A 129 32.42 -1.33 -21.90
C GLN A 129 31.87 -0.21 -21.01
N ARG A 130 30.55 -0.16 -20.86
CA ARG A 130 29.80 0.82 -20.07
C ARG A 130 29.38 0.18 -18.75
N VAL A 131 29.98 0.63 -17.65
CA VAL A 131 29.62 0.13 -16.31
C VAL A 131 28.26 0.69 -15.90
N VAL A 132 27.33 -0.20 -15.56
CA VAL A 132 26.00 0.16 -15.04
C VAL A 132 25.90 -0.32 -13.61
N LEU A 133 25.83 0.62 -12.67
CA LEU A 133 25.75 0.31 -11.24
C LEU A 133 24.30 0.27 -10.79
N THR A 134 23.91 -0.78 -10.08
CA THR A 134 22.63 -0.84 -9.36
C THR A 134 22.89 -0.89 -7.88
N ILE A 135 22.16 -0.11 -7.10
CA ILE A 135 22.24 -0.13 -5.65
C ILE A 135 20.85 -0.34 -5.09
N ASP A 136 20.62 -1.50 -4.47
CA ASP A 136 19.41 -1.80 -3.73
C ASP A 136 19.50 -1.38 -2.27
N GLU A 137 18.35 -1.10 -1.66
CA GLU A 137 18.20 -0.59 -0.29
C GLU A 137 19.14 0.59 0.00
N PHE A 138 19.20 1.55 -0.94
CA PHE A 138 20.08 2.72 -0.86
C PHE A 138 19.91 3.52 0.46
N ASP A 139 18.74 3.46 1.08
CA ASP A 139 18.44 4.12 2.35
C ASP A 139 19.27 3.60 3.53
N ALA A 140 19.83 2.39 3.43
CA ALA A 140 20.64 1.75 4.46
C ALA A 140 22.13 2.15 4.43
N ILE A 141 22.51 3.10 3.58
CA ILE A 141 23.86 3.68 3.63
C ILE A 141 24.08 4.48 4.93
N PRO A 142 25.25 4.34 5.60
CA PRO A 142 25.56 5.14 6.78
C PRO A 142 25.43 6.64 6.52
N ARG A 143 24.71 7.35 7.40
CA ARG A 143 24.51 8.82 7.27
C ARG A 143 25.82 9.60 7.16
N ALA A 144 26.87 9.13 7.84
CA ALA A 144 28.19 9.74 7.81
C ALA A 144 28.93 9.54 6.46
N ALA A 145 28.64 8.45 5.73
CA ALA A 145 29.23 8.15 4.43
C ALA A 145 28.43 8.72 3.25
N LEU A 146 27.11 8.85 3.39
CA LEU A 146 26.17 9.24 2.34
C LEU A 146 26.56 10.53 1.59
N LYS A 147 26.89 11.59 2.32
CA LYS A 147 27.26 12.88 1.70
C LYS A 147 28.50 12.75 0.83
N GLY A 148 29.51 11.99 1.27
CA GLY A 148 30.71 11.75 0.49
C GLY A 148 30.40 10.91 -0.75
N PHE A 149 29.66 9.83 -0.56
CA PHE A 149 29.25 8.92 -1.63
C PHE A 149 28.54 9.65 -2.79
N LEU A 150 27.51 10.46 -2.48
CA LEU A 150 26.78 11.23 -3.49
C LEU A 150 27.67 12.26 -4.22
N ARG A 151 28.60 12.92 -3.51
CA ARG A 151 29.52 13.89 -4.12
C ARG A 151 30.45 13.24 -5.12
N SER A 152 30.97 12.05 -4.81
CA SER A 152 31.82 11.30 -5.74
C SER A 152 31.05 10.84 -6.96
N LEU A 153 29.83 10.33 -6.78
CA LEU A 153 28.94 10.00 -7.90
C LEU A 153 28.64 11.23 -8.77
N ARG A 154 28.41 12.40 -8.17
CA ARG A 154 28.22 13.68 -8.90
C ARG A 154 29.45 14.14 -9.65
N TYR A 155 30.62 13.98 -9.06
CA TYR A 155 31.86 14.28 -9.76
C TYR A 155 32.02 13.42 -11.02
N ILE A 156 31.75 12.11 -10.89
CA ILE A 156 31.77 11.17 -12.02
C ILE A 156 30.69 11.53 -13.05
N TYR A 157 29.48 11.89 -12.62
CA TYR A 157 28.39 12.25 -13.52
C TYR A 157 28.73 13.47 -14.40
N LEU A 158 29.39 14.46 -13.82
CA LEU A 158 29.77 15.70 -14.48
C LEU A 158 31.09 15.62 -15.25
N SER A 159 31.86 14.53 -15.10
CA SER A 159 33.11 14.35 -15.85
C SER A 159 32.76 14.01 -17.30
N GLY A 160 33.14 14.89 -18.23
CA GLY A 160 32.85 14.72 -19.66
C GLY A 160 33.75 13.71 -20.40
N GLN A 161 34.59 12.96 -19.69
CA GLN A 161 35.47 11.90 -20.23
C GLN A 161 34.84 10.51 -20.07
N ILE A 162 35.61 9.43 -20.26
CA ILE A 162 35.19 8.04 -20.01
C ILE A 162 34.51 7.97 -18.64
N ARG A 163 33.19 7.81 -18.66
CA ARG A 163 32.35 7.93 -17.48
C ARG A 163 32.12 6.55 -16.88
N CYS A 164 32.63 6.34 -15.67
CA CYS A 164 32.52 5.09 -14.94
C CYS A 164 32.14 5.37 -13.47
N PRO A 165 30.96 4.92 -13.01
CA PRO A 165 29.92 4.24 -13.78
C PRO A 165 29.25 5.14 -14.84
N HIS A 166 28.91 4.55 -15.99
CA HIS A 166 28.18 5.20 -17.10
C HIS A 166 26.76 5.58 -16.66
N SER A 167 26.06 4.64 -16.03
CA SER A 167 24.73 4.83 -15.43
C SER A 167 24.71 4.25 -14.02
N VAL A 168 23.91 4.87 -13.15
CA VAL A 168 23.69 4.42 -11.77
C VAL A 168 22.19 4.40 -11.52
N GLY A 169 21.65 3.23 -11.20
CA GLY A 169 20.30 3.07 -10.69
C GLY A 169 20.32 2.85 -9.19
N ILE A 170 19.56 3.64 -8.44
CA ILE A 170 19.35 3.39 -7.01
C ILE A 170 17.90 2.99 -6.75
N VAL A 171 17.71 2.02 -5.87
CA VAL A 171 16.42 1.55 -5.39
C VAL A 171 16.35 1.86 -3.89
N GLY A 172 15.30 2.55 -3.48
CA GLY A 172 15.09 2.96 -2.09
C GLY A 172 13.63 3.23 -1.79
N VAL A 173 13.33 3.34 -0.51
CA VAL A 173 12.01 3.61 0.05
C VAL A 173 11.81 5.11 0.26
N LYS A 174 12.86 5.85 0.65
CA LYS A 174 12.82 7.29 0.86
C LYS A 174 13.30 8.02 -0.39
N GLY A 175 12.55 9.05 -0.77
CA GLY A 175 12.95 10.02 -1.80
C GLY A 175 14.36 10.56 -1.52
N ILE A 176 15.18 10.85 -2.54
CA ILE A 176 16.39 11.68 -2.36
C ILE A 176 15.99 13.05 -1.78
N ALA A 177 14.78 13.54 -2.11
CA ALA A 177 14.21 14.73 -1.50
C ALA A 177 13.91 14.58 0.00
N GLN A 178 13.67 13.36 0.50
CA GLN A 178 13.38 13.05 1.91
C GLN A 178 14.61 12.62 2.70
N LEU A 179 15.64 12.11 2.01
CA LEU A 179 17.00 12.12 2.52
C LEU A 179 17.41 13.59 2.56
N ASN A 180 17.14 14.31 3.67
CA ASN A 180 17.35 15.76 3.91
C ASN A 180 18.75 16.30 3.50
N TYR A 181 19.05 16.31 2.22
CA TYR A 181 20.32 16.72 1.65
C TYR A 181 20.05 17.76 0.59
N ASP A 182 20.89 18.78 0.63
CA ASP A 182 20.88 19.87 -0.32
C ASP A 182 20.93 19.29 -1.76
N ARG A 183 19.95 19.61 -2.61
CA ARG A 183 19.89 19.14 -4.00
C ARG A 183 21.16 19.50 -4.79
N SER A 184 21.99 20.42 -4.26
CA SER A 184 23.30 20.79 -4.79
C SER A 184 24.34 19.66 -4.84
N ILE A 185 24.21 18.62 -3.99
CA ILE A 185 25.21 17.52 -3.86
C ILE A 185 24.80 16.21 -4.53
N SER A 186 23.51 16.00 -4.82
CA SER A 186 23.05 14.79 -5.51
C SER A 186 23.35 14.84 -7.01
N PRO A 187 23.81 13.74 -7.63
CA PRO A 187 23.90 13.62 -9.10
C PRO A 187 22.55 13.32 -9.77
N PHE A 188 21.55 12.88 -9.00
CA PHE A 188 20.27 12.44 -9.51
C PHE A 188 19.34 13.64 -9.72
N ASN A 189 18.83 13.82 -10.93
CA ASN A 189 17.84 14.86 -11.21
C ASN A 189 16.43 14.34 -10.89
N ILE A 190 15.53 15.25 -10.51
CA ILE A 190 14.11 14.94 -10.25
C ILE A 190 13.42 14.39 -11.52
N GLN A 191 13.90 14.77 -12.70
CA GLN A 191 13.40 14.25 -13.98
C GLN A 191 13.79 12.79 -14.24
N ASP A 192 14.79 12.28 -13.52
CA ASP A 192 15.27 10.90 -13.64
C ASP A 192 14.65 9.98 -12.57
N GLU A 193 13.64 10.49 -11.84
CA GLU A 193 12.77 9.68 -11.01
C GLU A 193 11.93 8.73 -11.88
N PHE A 194 11.90 7.47 -11.48
CA PHE A 194 11.19 6.40 -12.16
C PHE A 194 10.20 5.78 -11.19
N HIS A 195 8.92 5.94 -11.50
CA HIS A 195 7.83 5.40 -10.69
C HIS A 195 7.37 4.07 -11.27
N LEU A 196 7.35 3.04 -10.43
CA LEU A 196 6.86 1.72 -10.80
C LEU A 196 5.40 1.57 -10.35
N PRO A 197 4.42 1.63 -11.26
CA PRO A 197 3.01 1.60 -10.89
C PRO A 197 2.59 0.22 -10.38
N ASN A 198 1.48 0.19 -9.63
CA ASN A 198 0.78 -1.06 -9.33
C ASN A 198 0.26 -1.70 -10.62
N PHE A 199 0.01 -3.01 -10.58
CA PHE A 199 -0.50 -3.74 -11.74
C PHE A 199 -1.86 -3.22 -12.18
N THR A 200 -2.06 -3.05 -13.49
CA THR A 200 -3.39 -2.85 -14.05
C THR A 200 -4.22 -4.14 -13.95
N LEU A 201 -5.52 -4.05 -14.24
CA LEU A 201 -6.38 -5.24 -14.27
C LEU A 201 -5.89 -6.25 -15.32
N GLU A 202 -5.47 -5.75 -16.49
CA GLU A 202 -4.94 -6.54 -17.60
C GLU A 202 -3.64 -7.25 -17.19
N GLN A 203 -2.76 -6.56 -16.45
CA GLN A 203 -1.53 -7.15 -15.93
C GLN A 203 -1.80 -8.23 -14.86
N VAL A 204 -2.82 -8.05 -14.00
CA VAL A 204 -3.25 -9.11 -13.07
C VAL A 204 -3.85 -10.31 -13.84
N GLN A 205 -4.62 -10.05 -14.89
CA GLN A 205 -5.15 -11.10 -15.77
C GLN A 205 -4.03 -11.88 -16.47
N GLU A 206 -3.02 -11.18 -17.00
CA GLU A 206 -1.84 -11.79 -17.61
C GLU A 206 -1.10 -12.68 -16.60
N LEU A 207 -0.81 -12.16 -15.41
CA LEU A 207 -0.09 -12.90 -14.37
C LEU A 207 -0.80 -14.20 -13.97
N LEU A 208 -2.11 -14.13 -13.72
CA LEU A 208 -2.90 -15.31 -13.36
C LEU A 208 -3.16 -16.23 -14.57
N GLY A 209 -3.19 -15.68 -15.78
CA GLY A 209 -3.29 -16.42 -17.03
C GLY A 209 -2.09 -17.33 -17.25
N GLN A 210 -0.86 -16.85 -17.00
CA GLN A 210 0.35 -17.68 -17.08
C GLN A 210 0.26 -18.93 -16.18
N TYR A 211 -0.29 -18.78 -14.97
CA TYR A 211 -0.56 -19.92 -14.08
C TYR A 211 -1.62 -20.87 -14.65
N THR A 212 -2.73 -20.32 -15.15
CA THR A 212 -3.80 -21.13 -15.76
C THR A 212 -3.28 -21.92 -16.97
N ASP A 213 -2.42 -21.34 -17.80
CA ASP A 213 -1.85 -22.00 -18.97
C ASP A 213 -0.88 -23.14 -18.58
N GLU A 214 -0.09 -22.97 -17.52
CA GLU A 214 0.85 -23.98 -17.04
C GLU A 214 0.16 -25.12 -16.27
N VAL A 215 -0.74 -24.78 -15.35
CA VAL A 215 -1.34 -25.74 -14.39
C VAL A 215 -2.69 -26.27 -14.86
N GLY A 216 -3.36 -25.57 -15.79
CA GLY A 216 -4.70 -25.91 -16.27
C GLY A 216 -5.84 -25.52 -15.33
N GLN A 217 -5.54 -24.89 -14.18
CA GLN A 217 -6.53 -24.42 -13.22
C GLN A 217 -6.98 -22.99 -13.57
N ALA A 218 -8.23 -22.84 -14.01
CA ALA A 218 -8.81 -21.55 -14.41
C ALA A 218 -9.29 -20.71 -13.22
N PHE A 219 -9.23 -19.39 -13.37
CA PHE A 219 -9.91 -18.43 -12.50
C PHE A 219 -11.18 -17.90 -13.17
N ALA A 220 -12.27 -17.79 -12.42
CA ALA A 220 -13.45 -17.07 -12.91
C ALA A 220 -13.12 -15.57 -13.10
N PRO A 221 -13.61 -14.91 -14.17
CA PRO A 221 -13.29 -13.51 -14.45
C PRO A 221 -13.60 -12.54 -13.29
N GLU A 222 -14.67 -12.81 -12.54
CA GLU A 222 -15.07 -11.97 -11.40
C GLU A 222 -14.07 -12.07 -10.24
N VAL A 223 -13.37 -13.20 -10.09
CA VAL A 223 -12.32 -13.39 -9.08
C VAL A 223 -11.14 -12.48 -9.39
N ILE A 224 -10.67 -12.46 -10.65
CA ILE A 224 -9.54 -11.62 -11.07
C ILE A 224 -9.87 -10.14 -10.87
N ALA A 225 -11.07 -9.73 -11.29
CA ALA A 225 -11.55 -8.36 -11.09
C ALA A 225 -11.60 -8.00 -9.59
N SER A 226 -12.05 -8.93 -8.74
CA SER A 226 -12.12 -8.72 -7.29
C SER A 226 -10.75 -8.65 -6.62
N ILE A 227 -9.78 -9.45 -7.06
CA ILE A 227 -8.38 -9.37 -6.59
C ILE A 227 -7.79 -8.01 -6.92
N HIS A 228 -7.81 -7.59 -8.20
CA HIS A 228 -7.23 -6.30 -8.61
C HIS A 228 -7.88 -5.15 -7.83
N LYS A 229 -9.20 -5.20 -7.66
CA LYS A 229 -9.95 -4.17 -6.95
C LYS A 229 -9.62 -4.09 -5.45
N GLN A 230 -9.54 -5.21 -4.73
CA GLN A 230 -9.21 -5.20 -3.28
C GLN A 230 -7.77 -4.81 -3.01
N THR A 231 -6.88 -5.08 -3.96
CA THR A 231 -5.43 -4.83 -3.83
C THR A 231 -4.97 -3.53 -4.48
N ALA A 232 -5.84 -2.89 -5.28
CA ALA A 232 -5.47 -1.84 -6.23
C ALA A 232 -4.24 -2.21 -7.10
N GLY A 233 -4.12 -3.49 -7.45
CA GLY A 233 -3.01 -4.02 -8.25
C GLY A 233 -1.68 -4.12 -7.51
N GLN A 234 -1.63 -3.93 -6.19
CA GLN A 234 -0.38 -3.95 -5.45
C GLN A 234 0.28 -5.35 -5.55
N PRO A 235 1.50 -5.47 -6.09
CA PRO A 235 2.10 -6.77 -6.43
C PRO A 235 2.14 -7.76 -5.25
N VAL A 236 2.52 -7.34 -4.04
CA VAL A 236 2.57 -8.27 -2.90
C VAL A 236 1.20 -8.78 -2.47
N LEU A 237 0.15 -7.95 -2.50
CA LEU A 237 -1.19 -8.40 -2.15
C LEU A 237 -1.80 -9.28 -3.25
N VAL A 238 -1.57 -8.95 -4.53
CA VAL A 238 -2.00 -9.77 -5.68
C VAL A 238 -1.38 -11.16 -5.61
N ASN A 239 -0.06 -11.23 -5.40
CA ASN A 239 0.64 -12.51 -5.29
C ASN A 239 0.22 -13.29 -4.04
N ARG A 240 -0.04 -12.61 -2.91
CA ARG A 240 -0.53 -13.28 -1.71
C ARG A 240 -1.93 -13.89 -1.92
N PHE A 241 -2.83 -13.18 -2.60
CA PHE A 241 -4.12 -13.72 -3.00
C PHE A 241 -3.99 -14.96 -3.89
N ALA A 242 -3.13 -14.87 -4.92
CA ALA A 242 -2.87 -15.99 -5.81
C ALA A 242 -2.37 -17.19 -5.01
N GLN A 243 -1.35 -17.00 -4.15
CA GLN A 243 -0.79 -18.04 -3.30
C GLN A 243 -1.84 -18.72 -2.41
N ILE A 244 -2.70 -17.95 -1.73
CA ILE A 244 -3.76 -18.53 -0.90
C ILE A 244 -4.69 -19.40 -1.78
N LEU A 245 -5.15 -18.86 -2.91
CA LEU A 245 -6.10 -19.53 -3.80
C LEU A 245 -5.51 -20.74 -4.53
N THR A 246 -4.20 -20.75 -4.81
CA THR A 246 -3.58 -21.79 -5.64
C THR A 246 -2.71 -22.77 -4.86
N GLU A 247 -2.21 -22.43 -3.69
CA GLU A 247 -1.27 -23.29 -2.95
C GLU A 247 -1.78 -23.71 -1.58
N GLU A 248 -2.52 -22.84 -0.89
CA GLU A 248 -2.92 -23.09 0.51
C GLU A 248 -4.32 -23.67 0.63
N MET A 249 -5.24 -23.27 -0.25
CA MET A 249 -6.59 -23.81 -0.27
C MET A 249 -6.63 -25.18 -0.96
N ASP A 250 -7.38 -26.11 -0.36
CA ASP A 250 -7.63 -27.45 -0.93
C ASP A 250 -8.68 -27.39 -2.05
N ILE A 251 -8.31 -26.76 -3.16
CA ILE A 251 -9.12 -26.66 -4.37
C ILE A 251 -8.53 -27.61 -5.41
N PRO A 252 -9.30 -28.63 -5.88
CA PRO A 252 -8.85 -29.51 -6.94
C PRO A 252 -8.39 -28.71 -8.17
N LYS A 253 -7.23 -29.06 -8.73
CA LYS A 253 -6.66 -28.34 -9.89
C LYS A 253 -7.52 -28.38 -11.15
N THR A 254 -8.41 -29.36 -11.24
CA THR A 254 -9.41 -29.48 -12.30
C THR A 254 -10.61 -28.56 -12.12
N ALA A 255 -10.78 -27.94 -10.94
CA ALA A 255 -11.89 -27.07 -10.63
C ALA A 255 -11.51 -25.59 -10.80
N THR A 256 -12.42 -24.82 -11.40
CA THR A 256 -12.29 -23.36 -11.53
C THR A 256 -12.32 -22.68 -10.17
N ILE A 257 -11.44 -21.71 -9.96
CA ILE A 257 -11.43 -20.87 -8.76
C ILE A 257 -12.58 -19.86 -8.86
N THR A 258 -13.51 -19.93 -7.90
CA THR A 258 -14.77 -19.16 -7.92
C THR A 258 -14.79 -18.04 -6.87
N MET A 259 -15.83 -17.19 -6.90
CA MET A 259 -16.05 -16.16 -5.88
C MET A 259 -16.23 -16.71 -4.46
N ALA A 260 -16.68 -17.96 -4.31
CA ALA A 260 -16.74 -18.60 -3.00
C ALA A 260 -15.33 -18.80 -2.42
N HIS A 261 -14.40 -19.32 -3.24
CA HIS A 261 -12.99 -19.47 -2.85
C HIS A 261 -12.35 -18.12 -2.57
N TRP A 262 -12.60 -17.12 -3.42
CA TRP A 262 -12.12 -15.76 -3.22
C TRP A 262 -12.59 -15.15 -1.90
N THR A 263 -13.85 -15.37 -1.51
CA THR A 263 -14.40 -14.85 -0.26
C THR A 263 -13.65 -15.43 0.94
N THR A 264 -13.35 -16.73 0.92
CA THR A 264 -12.54 -17.39 1.95
C THR A 264 -11.11 -16.86 1.97
N ALA A 265 -10.45 -16.76 0.81
CA ALA A 265 -9.09 -16.24 0.72
C ALA A 265 -8.97 -14.78 1.18
N HIS A 266 -9.97 -13.95 0.85
CA HIS A 266 -10.01 -12.56 1.30
C HIS A 266 -10.18 -12.47 2.82
N ALA A 267 -11.06 -13.28 3.42
CA ALA A 267 -11.21 -13.32 4.88
C ALA A 267 -9.88 -13.71 5.56
N GLN A 268 -9.22 -14.76 5.06
CA GLN A 268 -7.89 -15.17 5.54
C GLN A 268 -6.87 -14.03 5.43
N LEU A 269 -6.81 -13.33 4.29
CA LEU A 269 -5.89 -12.22 4.05
C LEU A 269 -6.13 -11.02 4.99
N LEU A 270 -7.39 -10.72 5.32
CA LEU A 270 -7.73 -9.64 6.24
C LEU A 270 -7.32 -9.95 7.70
N GLU A 271 -7.31 -11.23 8.07
CA GLU A 271 -6.99 -11.70 9.42
C GLU A 271 -5.52 -12.02 9.64
N GLU A 272 -4.81 -12.47 8.60
CA GLU A 272 -3.42 -12.89 8.71
C GLU A 272 -2.49 -11.74 9.16
N SER A 273 -1.35 -12.15 9.70
CA SER A 273 -0.21 -11.27 9.93
C SER A 273 0.83 -11.57 8.86
N ASN A 274 1.01 -10.65 7.93
CA ASN A 274 2.11 -10.72 6.96
C ASN A 274 3.02 -9.50 7.13
N VAL A 275 4.22 -9.59 6.56
CA VAL A 275 5.28 -8.57 6.69
C VAL A 275 4.80 -7.22 6.13
N ASN A 276 4.11 -7.20 4.98
CA ASN A 276 3.54 -6.00 4.37
C ASN A 276 2.61 -5.25 5.34
N ILE A 277 1.63 -5.97 5.89
CA ILE A 277 0.62 -5.41 6.78
C ILE A 277 1.24 -5.05 8.15
N THR A 278 2.23 -5.79 8.62
CA THR A 278 2.97 -5.45 9.84
C THR A 278 3.76 -4.15 9.66
N HIS A 279 4.41 -3.95 8.51
CA HIS A 279 5.07 -2.69 8.20
C HIS A 279 4.09 -1.53 8.09
N LEU A 280 2.96 -1.71 7.39
CA LEU A 280 1.89 -0.71 7.30
C LEU A 280 1.45 -0.28 8.70
N THR A 281 1.05 -1.24 9.53
CA THR A 281 0.52 -0.97 10.88
C THR A 281 1.57 -0.37 11.82
N THR A 282 2.83 -0.79 11.69
CA THR A 282 3.94 -0.19 12.44
C THR A 282 4.15 1.26 12.02
N ASN A 283 4.17 1.55 10.72
CA ASN A 283 4.41 2.89 10.20
C ASN A 283 3.30 3.88 10.58
N ILE A 284 2.03 3.51 10.43
CA ILE A 284 0.91 4.40 10.77
C ILE A 284 0.78 4.68 12.28
N ARG A 285 1.42 3.86 13.14
CA ARG A 285 1.44 4.03 14.60
C ARG A 285 2.64 4.81 15.11
N LYS A 286 3.62 5.12 14.26
CA LYS A 286 4.83 5.86 14.66
C LYS A 286 4.55 7.29 15.09
N ASP A 287 3.54 7.93 14.48
CA ASP A 287 3.17 9.31 14.75
C ASP A 287 1.66 9.42 15.03
N PRO A 288 1.25 9.90 16.22
CA PRO A 288 -0.16 10.11 16.55
C PRO A 288 -0.90 11.02 15.55
N ARG A 289 -0.21 11.91 14.85
CA ARG A 289 -0.80 12.80 13.83
C ARG A 289 -1.30 12.03 12.60
N PHE A 290 -0.76 10.83 12.34
CA PHE A 290 -1.24 9.97 11.25
C PHE A 290 -2.67 9.49 11.46
N GLU A 291 -3.04 9.17 12.71
CA GLU A 291 -4.39 8.74 13.05
C GLU A 291 -5.42 9.80 12.66
N SER A 292 -5.20 11.05 13.07
CA SER A 292 -6.11 12.17 12.75
C SER A 292 -6.29 12.35 11.23
N ILE A 293 -5.19 12.37 10.47
CA ILE A 293 -5.26 12.56 9.01
C ILE A 293 -5.91 11.36 8.32
N LEU A 294 -5.53 10.13 8.68
CA LEU A 294 -6.10 8.92 8.07
C LEU A 294 -7.60 8.79 8.37
N MET A 295 -8.03 9.14 9.59
CA MET A 295 -9.45 9.19 9.97
C MET A 295 -10.23 10.25 9.17
N ARG A 296 -9.62 11.42 8.88
CA ARG A 296 -10.21 12.43 8.00
C ARG A 296 -10.32 11.96 6.55
N ILE A 297 -9.30 11.26 6.03
CA ILE A 297 -9.32 10.67 4.69
C ILE A 297 -10.45 9.63 4.56
N MET A 298 -10.60 8.75 5.56
CA MET A 298 -11.65 7.72 5.61
C MET A 298 -13.07 8.30 5.64
N ALA A 299 -13.25 9.52 6.14
CA ALA A 299 -14.55 10.16 6.24
C ALA A 299 -15.13 10.58 4.87
N ARG A 300 -14.27 10.79 3.87
CA ARG A 300 -14.57 11.11 2.45
C ARG A 300 -15.43 12.35 2.13
N ASP A 301 -16.14 12.94 3.09
CA ASP A 301 -17.15 13.99 2.82
C ASP A 301 -16.59 15.42 2.72
N GLU A 302 -15.43 15.70 3.31
CA GLU A 302 -14.62 16.91 3.06
C GLU A 302 -13.35 16.59 2.27
N GLY A 303 -12.90 15.33 2.35
CA GLY A 303 -11.63 14.87 1.82
C GLY A 303 -10.42 15.59 2.45
N VAL A 304 -9.23 15.08 2.21
CA VAL A 304 -7.98 15.80 2.50
C VAL A 304 -7.32 16.05 1.15
N VAL A 305 -6.98 17.30 0.82
CA VAL A 305 -6.31 17.61 -0.46
C VAL A 305 -4.95 16.93 -0.49
N PHE A 306 -4.61 16.26 -1.59
CA PHE A 306 -3.32 15.64 -1.73
C PHE A 306 -2.24 16.69 -2.01
N ASN A 307 -1.35 16.90 -1.05
CA ASN A 307 -0.24 17.85 -1.16
C ASN A 307 1.05 17.23 -0.58
N LEU A 308 2.08 17.04 -1.42
CA LEU A 308 3.38 16.51 -0.97
C LEU A 308 4.24 17.54 -0.23
N ASP A 309 3.86 18.83 -0.22
CA ASP A 309 4.51 19.84 0.62
C ASP A 309 4.08 19.74 2.10
N ASP A 310 3.01 18.98 2.40
CA ASP A 310 2.63 18.64 3.77
C ASP A 310 3.43 17.42 4.23
N ASP A 311 4.26 17.59 5.26
CA ASP A 311 5.15 16.55 5.76
C ASP A 311 4.42 15.24 6.10
N ILE A 312 3.20 15.31 6.65
CA ILE A 312 2.44 14.13 7.05
C ILE A 312 1.90 13.41 5.81
N ILE A 313 1.34 14.15 4.85
CA ILE A 313 0.83 13.57 3.60
C ILE A 313 1.97 12.95 2.80
N ASN A 314 3.10 13.64 2.73
CA ASN A 314 4.31 13.16 2.06
C ASN A 314 4.79 11.83 2.68
N GLU A 315 4.89 11.77 4.01
CA GLU A 315 5.35 10.56 4.70
C GLU A 315 4.38 9.38 4.54
N LEU A 316 3.06 9.62 4.65
CA LEU A 316 2.04 8.60 4.40
C LEU A 316 2.04 8.10 2.95
N ALA A 317 2.28 8.98 1.98
CA ALA A 317 2.39 8.62 0.57
C ALA A 317 3.64 7.76 0.32
N THR A 318 4.77 8.10 0.93
CA THR A 318 6.02 7.32 0.86
C THR A 318 5.88 5.93 1.45
N TYR A 319 5.17 5.80 2.57
CA TYR A 319 4.84 4.48 3.14
C TYR A 319 3.85 3.68 2.28
N GLY A 320 3.33 4.26 1.18
CA GLY A 320 2.35 3.63 0.33
C GLY A 320 1.00 3.47 1.02
N VAL A 321 0.70 4.28 2.04
CA VAL A 321 -0.58 4.22 2.76
C VAL A 321 -1.66 4.93 1.96
N ILE A 322 -1.30 6.07 1.36
CA ILE A 322 -2.21 6.94 0.61
C ILE A 322 -1.68 7.23 -0.80
N ARG A 323 -2.58 7.66 -1.69
CA ARG A 323 -2.27 8.14 -3.03
C ARG A 323 -3.12 9.34 -3.40
N LYS A 324 -2.76 10.00 -4.49
CA LYS A 324 -3.59 11.04 -5.11
C LYS A 324 -4.78 10.39 -5.85
N GLY A 325 -5.99 10.77 -5.45
CA GLY A 325 -7.24 10.43 -6.12
C GLY A 325 -7.47 11.23 -7.39
N ALA A 326 -8.45 10.82 -8.19
CA ALA A 326 -8.82 11.50 -9.44
C ALA A 326 -9.43 12.91 -9.22
N ASP A 327 -9.89 13.19 -8.01
CA ASP A 327 -10.44 14.45 -7.54
C ASP A 327 -9.41 15.33 -6.81
N ASP A 328 -8.11 15.02 -6.96
CA ASP A 328 -6.99 15.66 -6.27
C ASP A 328 -6.99 15.48 -4.74
N MET A 329 -7.83 14.60 -4.20
CA MET A 329 -7.90 14.29 -2.77
C MET A 329 -7.06 13.06 -2.42
N CYS A 330 -6.64 12.94 -1.16
CA CYS A 330 -6.00 11.74 -0.63
C CYS A 330 -6.99 10.57 -0.65
N GLU A 331 -6.58 9.44 -1.22
CA GLU A 331 -7.26 8.14 -1.09
C GLU A 331 -6.35 7.17 -0.35
N ILE A 332 -6.93 6.31 0.52
CA ILE A 332 -6.21 5.12 1.00
C ILE A 332 -5.89 4.22 -0.19
N LEU A 333 -4.67 3.69 -0.24
CA LEU A 333 -4.13 3.02 -1.43
C LEU A 333 -5.04 1.88 -1.94
N ASN A 334 -5.58 1.06 -1.03
CA ASN A 334 -6.48 -0.04 -1.37
C ASN A 334 -7.44 -0.39 -0.21
N PRO A 335 -8.56 -1.10 -0.49
CA PRO A 335 -9.52 -1.52 0.53
C PRO A 335 -8.97 -2.40 1.67
N ILE A 336 -7.97 -3.25 1.41
CA ILE A 336 -7.34 -4.08 2.45
C ILE A 336 -6.62 -3.18 3.46
N TYR A 337 -5.87 -2.18 2.97
CA TYR A 337 -5.18 -1.21 3.79
C TYR A 337 -6.17 -0.39 4.60
N LEU A 338 -7.28 0.06 3.98
CA LEU A 338 -8.36 0.72 4.70
C LEU A 338 -8.81 -0.14 5.88
N TYR A 339 -9.21 -1.39 5.66
CA TYR A 339 -9.61 -2.31 6.73
C TYR A 339 -8.57 -2.42 7.85
N ARG A 340 -7.29 -2.60 7.50
CA ARG A 340 -6.20 -2.75 8.48
C ARG A 340 -5.90 -1.45 9.24
N ILE A 341 -6.00 -0.29 8.59
CA ILE A 341 -5.88 1.03 9.23
C ILE A 341 -7.01 1.21 10.24
N MET A 342 -8.26 0.90 9.86
CA MET A 342 -9.37 1.01 10.81
C MET A 342 -9.16 0.09 12.02
N ARG A 343 -8.69 -1.14 11.79
CA ARG A 343 -8.36 -2.06 12.89
C ARG A 343 -7.22 -1.54 13.76
N ALA A 344 -6.22 -0.93 13.16
CA ALA A 344 -5.05 -0.42 13.87
C ALA A 344 -5.38 0.77 14.77
N PHE A 345 -6.30 1.64 14.32
CA PHE A 345 -6.83 2.80 15.03
C PHE A 345 -8.20 2.55 15.66
N LYS A 346 -8.63 1.29 15.82
CA LYS A 346 -9.76 1.00 16.71
C LYS A 346 -9.44 1.70 18.02
N PRO A 347 -10.31 2.60 18.53
CA PRO A 347 -9.94 3.49 19.59
C PRO A 347 -9.35 2.68 20.75
N THR A 348 -8.05 2.88 21.03
CA THR A 348 -7.43 2.32 22.25
C THR A 348 -8.11 2.90 23.49
N VAL A 349 -8.86 3.99 23.31
CA VAL A 349 -9.82 4.56 24.26
C VAL A 349 -11.07 3.68 24.31
N ASN A 350 -10.93 2.57 25.01
CA ASN A 350 -11.77 2.12 26.12
C ASN A 350 -12.00 0.61 26.03
N GLY A 351 -12.04 -0.07 27.18
CA GLY A 351 -12.69 -1.38 27.35
C GLY A 351 -14.20 -1.39 27.02
N LEU A 352 -14.66 -0.59 26.03
CA LEU A 352 -16.01 -0.58 25.49
C LEU A 352 -16.29 -1.79 24.57
N ALA A 353 -15.30 -2.62 24.23
CA ALA A 353 -15.58 -3.94 23.65
C ALA A 353 -16.58 -4.72 24.55
N GLN A 354 -16.41 -4.60 25.87
CA GLN A 354 -17.32 -5.10 26.89
C GLN A 354 -18.58 -4.24 27.09
N ALA A 355 -18.66 -3.04 26.51
CA ALA A 355 -19.82 -2.15 26.59
C ALA A 355 -20.71 -2.16 25.33
N TYR A 356 -20.14 -2.51 24.16
CA TYR A 356 -20.92 -2.81 22.95
C TYR A 356 -21.82 -4.02 23.17
N PHE A 357 -21.26 -5.03 23.85
CA PHE A 357 -21.87 -6.32 24.18
C PHE A 357 -21.47 -6.68 25.64
N PRO A 358 -22.33 -6.42 26.64
CA PRO A 358 -22.05 -6.71 28.06
C PRO A 358 -21.72 -8.19 28.33
N GLU A 359 -20.76 -8.48 29.22
CA GLU A 359 -20.34 -9.86 29.57
C GLU A 359 -21.48 -10.74 30.14
N GLU A 360 -22.56 -10.14 30.65
CA GLU A 360 -23.77 -10.87 31.09
C GLU A 360 -24.61 -11.43 29.94
N THR A 361 -24.25 -11.13 28.67
CA THR A 361 -24.78 -11.83 27.50
C THR A 361 -24.01 -13.13 27.30
N ASP A 362 -24.37 -14.15 28.09
CA ASP A 362 -23.81 -15.52 28.13
C ASP A 362 -23.96 -16.31 26.80
N ASP A 363 -24.36 -15.64 25.72
CA ASP A 363 -24.89 -16.26 24.51
C ASP A 363 -24.26 -15.64 23.25
N GLU A 364 -22.95 -15.82 23.05
CA GLU A 364 -22.19 -15.76 21.77
C GLU A 364 -22.64 -14.78 20.65
N GLY A 365 -23.26 -13.63 20.96
CA GLY A 365 -23.91 -12.76 19.97
C GLY A 365 -25.25 -13.27 19.41
N ARG A 366 -25.84 -14.32 19.99
CA ARG A 366 -27.14 -14.92 19.59
C ARG A 366 -28.32 -13.97 19.73
N GLU A 367 -28.22 -12.95 20.58
CA GLU A 367 -29.27 -11.94 20.75
C GLU A 367 -29.58 -11.16 19.46
N TYR A 368 -28.62 -11.06 18.54
CA TYR A 368 -28.81 -10.46 17.22
C TYR A 368 -28.85 -11.51 16.11
N LEU A 369 -29.09 -12.78 16.44
CA LEU A 369 -29.35 -13.83 15.47
C LEU A 369 -30.82 -14.23 15.55
N THR A 370 -31.47 -14.28 14.39
CA THR A 370 -32.80 -14.89 14.24
C THR A 370 -32.72 -16.39 14.57
N PRO A 371 -33.86 -17.06 14.86
CA PRO A 371 -33.89 -18.51 15.05
C PRO A 371 -33.33 -19.33 13.88
N ALA A 372 -33.29 -18.74 12.68
CA ALA A 372 -32.69 -19.34 11.48
C ALA A 372 -31.17 -19.12 11.36
N GLY A 373 -30.54 -18.47 12.35
CA GLY A 373 -29.11 -18.15 12.34
C GLY A 373 -28.73 -16.98 11.41
N TRP A 374 -29.70 -16.16 11.01
CA TRP A 374 -29.43 -14.93 10.24
C TRP A 374 -29.22 -13.74 11.15
N ILE A 375 -28.41 -12.77 10.73
CA ILE A 375 -28.18 -11.55 11.50
C ILE A 375 -29.45 -10.70 11.47
N ASP A 376 -29.99 -10.38 12.64
CA ASP A 376 -31.00 -9.35 12.82
C ASP A 376 -30.31 -7.98 12.88
N MET A 377 -30.01 -7.48 11.68
CA MET A 377 -29.34 -6.19 11.49
C MET A 377 -30.18 -5.01 12.02
N ALA A 378 -31.50 -5.14 12.10
CA ALA A 378 -32.33 -4.07 12.66
C ALA A 378 -32.09 -3.95 14.17
N SER A 379 -32.16 -5.06 14.90
CA SER A 379 -31.87 -5.10 16.33
C SER A 379 -30.43 -4.71 16.64
N LEU A 380 -29.47 -5.15 15.81
CA LEU A 380 -28.05 -4.80 15.94
C LEU A 380 -27.80 -3.29 15.79
N LEU A 381 -28.38 -2.66 14.76
CA LEU A 381 -28.22 -1.21 14.54
C LEU A 381 -29.05 -0.36 15.51
N ASP A 382 -30.18 -0.87 15.99
CA ASP A 382 -30.94 -0.25 17.08
C ASP A 382 -30.10 -0.21 18.37
N ASN A 383 -29.41 -1.30 18.74
CA ASN A 383 -28.45 -1.30 19.86
C ASN A 383 -27.28 -0.35 19.62
N PHE A 384 -26.71 -0.31 18.41
CA PHE A 384 -25.65 0.66 18.09
C PHE A 384 -26.10 2.11 18.32
N ARG A 385 -27.30 2.49 17.86
CA ARG A 385 -27.88 3.82 18.11
C ARG A 385 -27.97 4.10 19.61
N ASP A 386 -28.50 3.15 20.38
CA ASP A 386 -28.69 3.30 21.82
C ASP A 386 -27.36 3.35 22.56
N PHE A 387 -26.35 2.63 22.07
CA PHE A 387 -24.98 2.74 22.54
C PHE A 387 -24.44 4.15 22.31
N ILE A 388 -24.55 4.72 21.10
CA ILE A 388 -24.09 6.09 20.83
C ILE A 388 -24.80 7.11 21.73
N ALA A 389 -26.10 6.93 21.98
CA ALA A 389 -26.86 7.78 22.91
C ALA A 389 -26.40 7.63 24.37
N ARG A 390 -26.10 6.42 24.85
CA ARG A 390 -25.69 6.11 26.23
C ARG A 390 -24.25 6.47 26.53
N ALA A 391 -23.34 6.08 25.65
CA ALA A 391 -21.90 6.18 25.85
C ALA A 391 -21.45 7.65 25.91
N GLY A 392 -22.32 8.56 25.46
CA GLY A 392 -22.17 9.99 25.58
C GLY A 392 -21.15 10.52 24.60
N PHE A 393 -21.39 11.73 24.11
CA PHE A 393 -20.57 12.40 23.11
C PHE A 393 -19.07 12.54 23.46
N ARG A 394 -18.66 12.21 24.69
CA ARG A 394 -17.25 12.14 25.13
C ARG A 394 -16.40 11.17 24.30
N ILE A 395 -16.96 10.04 23.83
CA ILE A 395 -16.22 9.09 22.98
C ILE A 395 -16.03 9.64 21.57
N LEU A 396 -16.89 10.57 21.15
CA LEU A 396 -16.79 11.28 19.87
C LEU A 396 -15.90 12.53 19.98
N GLN A 397 -15.55 13.00 21.18
CA GLN A 397 -14.65 14.13 21.42
C GLN A 397 -13.19 13.71 21.27
N VAL A 398 -12.79 13.38 20.04
CA VAL A 398 -11.38 13.23 19.67
C VAL A 398 -10.88 14.60 19.19
N PRO A 399 -9.85 15.19 19.81
CA PRO A 399 -9.27 16.46 19.36
C PRO A 399 -8.90 16.39 17.87
N ASP A 400 -9.21 17.46 17.14
CA ASP A 400 -8.83 17.65 15.74
C ASP A 400 -9.36 16.57 14.75
N THR A 401 -10.33 15.74 15.18
CA THR A 401 -10.98 14.73 14.33
C THR A 401 -12.49 15.00 14.23
N PRO A 402 -13.08 15.05 13.03
CA PRO A 402 -14.52 15.24 12.88
C PRO A 402 -15.31 14.10 13.56
N GLN A 403 -16.29 14.44 14.40
CA GLN A 403 -17.04 13.47 15.23
C GLN A 403 -17.82 12.45 14.39
N GLU A 404 -18.23 12.82 13.19
CA GLU A 404 -18.82 11.91 12.20
C GLU A 404 -17.86 10.80 11.74
N SER A 405 -16.57 11.11 11.62
CA SER A 405 -15.53 10.18 11.22
C SER A 405 -15.31 9.20 12.35
N VAL A 406 -15.37 9.70 13.59
CA VAL A 406 -15.39 8.89 14.79
C VAL A 406 -16.66 8.02 14.84
N GLY A 407 -17.83 8.57 14.54
CA GLY A 407 -19.11 7.82 14.52
C GLY A 407 -19.13 6.72 13.45
N ARG A 408 -18.69 7.02 12.23
CA ARG A 408 -18.52 6.04 11.15
C ARG A 408 -17.52 4.95 11.54
N HIS A 409 -16.38 5.35 12.10
CA HIS A 409 -15.35 4.41 12.57
C HIS A 409 -15.83 3.53 13.73
N LEU A 410 -16.62 4.08 14.66
CA LEU A 410 -17.25 3.32 15.73
C LEU A 410 -18.26 2.30 15.19
N LEU A 411 -19.11 2.68 14.22
CA LEU A 411 -20.01 1.74 13.55
C LEU A 411 -19.24 0.60 12.90
N LEU A 412 -18.15 0.94 12.20
CA LEU A 412 -17.29 -0.04 11.55
C LEU A 412 -16.64 -0.99 12.56
N ALA A 413 -16.12 -0.46 13.67
CA ALA A 413 -15.51 -1.24 14.73
C ALA A 413 -16.53 -2.16 15.43
N TYR A 414 -17.73 -1.66 15.68
CA TYR A 414 -18.87 -2.37 16.29
C TYR A 414 -19.34 -3.53 15.41
N LEU A 415 -19.59 -3.27 14.13
CA LEU A 415 -20.01 -4.30 13.17
C LEU A 415 -18.91 -5.33 12.95
N ASP A 416 -17.64 -4.92 12.79
CA ASP A 416 -16.51 -5.85 12.65
C ASP A 416 -16.37 -6.78 13.86
N GLU A 417 -16.60 -6.27 15.07
CA GLU A 417 -16.56 -7.08 16.29
C GLU A 417 -17.69 -8.10 16.34
N PHE A 418 -18.92 -7.68 16.09
CA PHE A 418 -20.07 -8.59 16.04
C PHE A 418 -19.90 -9.66 14.96
N VAL A 419 -19.59 -9.23 13.73
CA VAL A 419 -19.49 -10.11 12.56
C VAL A 419 -18.44 -11.21 12.79
N ARG A 420 -17.30 -10.88 13.38
CA ARG A 420 -16.28 -11.89 13.74
C ARG A 420 -16.78 -12.86 14.82
N ARG A 421 -17.48 -12.37 15.85
CA ARG A 421 -18.02 -13.24 16.93
C ARG A 421 -18.99 -14.28 16.38
N VAL A 422 -19.79 -13.94 15.38
CA VAL A 422 -20.75 -14.86 14.75
C VAL A 422 -20.17 -15.62 13.55
N GLY A 423 -18.87 -15.51 13.26
CA GLY A 423 -18.23 -16.21 12.14
C GLY A 423 -18.63 -15.69 10.75
N GLY A 424 -19.03 -14.43 10.63
CA GLY A 424 -19.25 -13.74 9.36
C GLY A 424 -17.99 -13.03 8.85
N VAL A 425 -18.09 -12.43 7.66
CA VAL A 425 -17.02 -11.65 7.02
C VAL A 425 -17.55 -10.27 6.67
N MET A 426 -16.75 -9.23 6.95
CA MET A 426 -17.06 -7.84 6.59
C MET A 426 -16.11 -7.33 5.50
N HIS A 427 -16.69 -6.83 4.41
CA HIS A 427 -15.98 -6.21 3.30
C HIS A 427 -16.27 -4.70 3.28
N ILE A 428 -15.23 -3.90 3.05
CA ILE A 428 -15.31 -2.44 3.02
C ILE A 428 -15.06 -1.95 1.60
N GLU A 429 -15.73 -0.86 1.19
CA GLU A 429 -15.53 -0.21 -0.11
C GLU A 429 -15.70 -1.17 -1.30
N VAL A 430 -16.77 -1.96 -1.26
CA VAL A 430 -17.10 -2.88 -2.33
C VAL A 430 -17.66 -2.09 -3.51
N GLN A 431 -16.85 -1.90 -4.57
CA GLN A 431 -17.39 -1.41 -5.85
C GLN A 431 -18.49 -2.33 -6.39
N THR A 432 -19.59 -1.74 -6.82
CA THR A 432 -20.59 -2.36 -7.66
C THR A 432 -20.58 -1.66 -9.02
N GLY A 433 -21.24 -2.22 -10.02
CA GLY A 433 -21.34 -1.61 -11.36
C GLY A 433 -21.93 -0.19 -11.40
N ARG A 434 -22.36 0.40 -10.27
CA ARG A 434 -22.91 1.76 -10.16
C ARG A 434 -22.18 2.66 -9.14
N GLY A 435 -21.08 2.23 -8.53
CA GLY A 435 -20.32 3.03 -7.56
C GLY A 435 -19.66 2.21 -6.45
N ARG A 436 -19.25 2.84 -5.34
CA ARG A 436 -18.67 2.16 -4.16
C ARG A 436 -19.75 1.99 -3.08
N MET A 437 -19.96 0.77 -2.59
CA MET A 437 -20.74 0.49 -1.38
C MET A 437 -19.83 0.60 -0.16
N ASP A 438 -20.31 1.21 0.90
CA ASP A 438 -19.49 1.36 2.10
C ASP A 438 -19.20 0.02 2.79
N LEU A 439 -20.24 -0.80 3.03
CA LEU A 439 -20.11 -2.06 3.76
C LEU A 439 -20.98 -3.18 3.19
N LEU A 440 -20.36 -4.36 3.08
CA LEU A 440 -21.00 -5.63 2.77
C LEU A 440 -20.60 -6.67 3.82
N ILE A 441 -21.57 -7.19 4.55
CA ILE A 441 -21.40 -8.27 5.51
C ILE A 441 -21.93 -9.55 4.88
N THR A 442 -21.18 -10.64 4.99
CA THR A 442 -21.63 -11.98 4.59
C THR A 442 -21.64 -12.93 5.78
N HIS A 443 -22.77 -13.56 6.03
CA HIS A 443 -22.94 -14.56 7.09
C HIS A 443 -23.99 -15.59 6.64
N ASN A 444 -23.67 -16.89 6.76
CA ASN A 444 -24.55 -17.99 6.34
C ASN A 444 -25.13 -17.81 4.92
N GLN A 445 -24.25 -17.49 3.96
CA GLN A 445 -24.58 -17.24 2.54
C GLN A 445 -25.51 -16.05 2.27
N ARG A 446 -25.90 -15.28 3.30
CA ARG A 446 -26.64 -14.03 3.16
C ARG A 446 -25.71 -12.84 3.10
N LYS A 447 -26.15 -11.82 2.38
CA LYS A 447 -25.51 -10.51 2.25
C LYS A 447 -26.32 -9.47 3.02
N TYR A 448 -25.64 -8.67 3.83
CA TYR A 448 -26.23 -7.51 4.51
C TYR A 448 -25.43 -6.28 4.11
N ILE A 449 -26.15 -5.24 3.69
CA ILE A 449 -25.55 -4.08 3.06
C ILE A 449 -25.85 -2.84 3.91
N VAL A 450 -24.79 -2.13 4.28
CA VAL A 450 -24.87 -0.90 5.07
C VAL A 450 -24.19 0.23 4.31
N GLU A 451 -24.93 1.32 4.08
CA GLU A 451 -24.39 2.55 3.48
C GLU A 451 -24.35 3.64 4.54
N THR A 452 -23.25 4.41 4.58
CA THR A 452 -23.05 5.48 5.57
C THR A 452 -22.98 6.85 4.90
N LYS A 453 -23.57 7.88 5.53
CA LYS A 453 -23.46 9.28 5.07
C LYS A 453 -23.41 10.26 6.23
N ILE A 454 -22.90 11.47 5.98
CA ILE A 454 -23.17 12.62 6.85
C ILE A 454 -24.44 13.33 6.40
N TRP A 455 -25.27 13.74 7.35
CA TRP A 455 -26.45 14.56 7.08
C TRP A 455 -26.04 15.93 6.53
N ARG A 456 -26.48 16.24 5.31
CA ARG A 456 -26.22 17.52 4.63
C ARG A 456 -27.49 18.08 3.95
N GLY A 457 -28.64 17.74 4.51
CA GLY A 457 -29.96 18.15 4.02
C GLY A 457 -30.70 17.07 3.24
N GLU A 458 -32.01 17.29 3.10
CA GLU A 458 -32.96 16.30 2.62
C GLU A 458 -32.67 15.81 1.19
N SER A 459 -32.24 16.69 0.29
CA SER A 459 -31.89 16.30 -1.09
C SER A 459 -30.75 15.28 -1.17
N ARG A 460 -29.66 15.50 -0.40
CA ARG A 460 -28.53 14.55 -0.33
C ARG A 460 -28.93 13.25 0.38
N TYR A 461 -29.75 13.35 1.42
CA TYR A 461 -30.30 12.19 2.12
C TYR A 461 -31.08 11.26 1.17
N GLN A 462 -32.01 11.82 0.38
CA GLN A 462 -32.79 11.06 -0.60
C GLN A 462 -31.93 10.52 -1.75
N SER A 463 -30.90 11.26 -2.17
CA SER A 463 -29.96 10.80 -3.20
C SER A 463 -29.15 9.58 -2.72
N GLY A 464 -28.71 9.57 -1.46
CA GLY A 464 -28.05 8.41 -0.86
C GLY A 464 -28.96 7.19 -0.72
N LYS A 465 -30.25 7.38 -0.39
CA LYS A 465 -31.24 6.27 -0.41
C LYS A 465 -31.38 5.65 -1.81
N LYS A 466 -31.43 6.47 -2.86
CA LYS A 466 -31.48 6.00 -4.26
C LYS A 466 -30.21 5.23 -4.64
N GLN A 467 -29.05 5.70 -4.20
CA GLN A 467 -27.77 5.03 -4.41
C GLN A 467 -27.76 3.64 -3.75
N LEU A 468 -28.17 3.55 -2.48
CA LEU A 468 -28.28 2.28 -1.77
C LEU A 468 -29.26 1.31 -2.46
N ALA A 469 -30.44 1.76 -2.87
CA ALA A 469 -31.39 0.92 -3.60
C ALA A 469 -30.82 0.35 -4.91
N ALA A 470 -30.01 1.14 -5.62
CA ALA A 470 -29.34 0.68 -6.83
C ALA A 470 -28.31 -0.43 -6.54
N TYR A 471 -27.59 -0.33 -5.43
CA TYR A 471 -26.63 -1.34 -5.01
C TYR A 471 -27.30 -2.64 -4.56
N LEU A 472 -28.37 -2.54 -3.77
CA LEU A 472 -29.14 -3.70 -3.29
C LEU A 472 -29.67 -4.54 -4.46
N LYS A 473 -30.19 -3.89 -5.51
CA LYS A 473 -30.63 -4.57 -6.74
C LYS A 473 -29.52 -5.31 -7.47
N LEU A 474 -28.32 -4.74 -7.54
CA LEU A 474 -27.18 -5.38 -8.20
C LEU A 474 -26.70 -6.61 -7.44
N GLU A 475 -26.72 -6.54 -6.11
CA GLU A 475 -26.29 -7.65 -5.24
C GLU A 475 -27.38 -8.71 -5.03
N GLY A 476 -28.58 -8.51 -5.59
CA GLY A 476 -29.72 -9.41 -5.46
C GLY A 476 -30.33 -9.44 -4.06
N VAL A 477 -30.17 -8.35 -3.28
CA VAL A 477 -30.62 -8.24 -1.90
C VAL A 477 -31.90 -7.39 -1.83
N THR A 478 -32.89 -7.84 -1.08
CA THR A 478 -34.22 -7.21 -0.99
C THR A 478 -34.32 -6.08 0.03
N ASP A 479 -33.33 -5.97 0.91
CA ASP A 479 -33.33 -5.01 2.02
C ASP A 479 -31.92 -4.52 2.37
N GLY A 480 -31.82 -3.31 2.91
CA GLY A 480 -30.55 -2.75 3.37
C GLY A 480 -30.70 -1.60 4.34
N TYR A 481 -29.55 -1.17 4.86
CA TYR A 481 -29.47 -0.28 6.01
C TYR A 481 -28.74 1.00 5.65
N TYR A 482 -29.35 2.15 5.97
CA TYR A 482 -28.80 3.47 5.65
C TYR A 482 -28.51 4.24 6.93
N VAL A 483 -27.25 4.36 7.32
CA VAL A 483 -26.85 5.03 8.56
C VAL A 483 -26.33 6.43 8.25
N VAL A 484 -27.00 7.44 8.79
CA VAL A 484 -26.70 8.84 8.53
C VAL A 484 -26.34 9.55 9.82
N PHE A 485 -25.11 10.06 9.89
CA PHE A 485 -24.61 10.79 11.05
C PHE A 485 -25.02 12.26 10.97
N ASP A 486 -25.80 12.75 11.94
CA ASP A 486 -26.39 14.09 11.95
C ASP A 486 -25.64 15.07 12.87
N ARG A 487 -25.10 16.12 12.26
CA ARG A 487 -24.29 17.16 12.92
C ARG A 487 -25.08 18.41 13.30
N ARG A 488 -26.40 18.43 13.08
CA ARG A 488 -27.22 19.61 13.43
C ARG A 488 -27.14 19.87 14.93
N GLN A 489 -27.11 21.15 15.32
CA GLN A 489 -27.15 21.56 16.74
C GLN A 489 -28.41 21.06 17.45
N THR A 490 -29.50 20.96 16.69
CA THR A 490 -30.76 20.32 17.08
C THR A 490 -31.01 19.14 16.15
N PRO A 491 -30.35 18.00 16.40
CA PRO A 491 -30.52 16.82 15.57
C PRO A 491 -31.90 16.20 15.85
N ASP A 492 -32.48 15.60 14.82
CA ASP A 492 -33.76 14.88 14.93
C ASP A 492 -33.49 13.38 14.74
N PRO A 493 -33.21 12.64 15.82
CA PRO A 493 -32.96 11.21 15.73
C PRO A 493 -34.21 10.51 15.23
N ARG A 494 -34.13 9.90 14.04
CA ARG A 494 -35.26 9.21 13.42
C ARG A 494 -34.85 7.86 12.87
N ILE A 495 -35.76 6.89 13.02
CA ILE A 495 -35.72 5.62 12.31
C ILE A 495 -36.89 5.62 11.33
N GLU A 496 -36.58 5.35 10.07
CA GLU A 496 -37.58 5.26 9.02
C GLU A 496 -37.38 3.95 8.27
N THR A 497 -38.45 3.22 8.04
CA THR A 497 -38.45 2.11 7.08
C THR A 497 -39.31 2.50 5.90
N GLY A 498 -38.74 2.46 4.70
CA GLY A 498 -39.44 2.77 3.47
C GLY A 498 -39.10 1.77 2.38
N THR A 499 -39.96 1.70 1.35
CA THR A 499 -39.71 0.88 0.17
C THR A 499 -39.40 1.78 -1.02
N LEU A 500 -38.27 1.54 -1.68
CA LEU A 500 -37.87 2.24 -2.89
C LEU A 500 -37.67 1.21 -4.01
N ASP A 501 -38.49 1.28 -5.05
CA ASP A 501 -38.51 0.34 -6.18
C ASP A 501 -38.56 -1.15 -5.77
N GLY A 502 -39.38 -1.49 -4.77
CA GLY A 502 -39.52 -2.87 -4.26
C GLY A 502 -38.42 -3.33 -3.31
N ILE A 503 -37.46 -2.45 -2.99
CA ILE A 503 -36.38 -2.72 -2.03
C ILE A 503 -36.71 -2.04 -0.70
N ALA A 504 -36.61 -2.76 0.42
CA ALA A 504 -36.80 -2.20 1.75
C ALA A 504 -35.53 -1.52 2.25
N ILE A 505 -35.62 -0.26 2.68
CA ILE A 505 -34.50 0.47 3.26
C ILE A 505 -34.88 0.94 4.65
N ARG A 506 -34.11 0.49 5.65
CA ARG A 506 -34.20 0.99 7.03
C ARG A 506 -33.12 2.04 7.24
N SER A 507 -33.55 3.27 7.52
CA SER A 507 -32.67 4.42 7.69
C SER A 507 -32.56 4.82 9.15
N TYR A 508 -31.33 5.09 9.58
CA TYR A 508 -30.97 5.52 10.92
C TYR A 508 -30.36 6.91 10.84
N ILE A 509 -30.97 7.89 11.49
CA ILE A 509 -30.33 9.21 11.66
C ILE A 509 -29.81 9.29 13.08
N ILE A 510 -28.49 9.25 13.21
CA ILE A 510 -27.77 9.15 14.49
C ILE A 510 -27.11 10.51 14.78
N PRO A 511 -27.53 11.22 15.83
CA PRO A 511 -26.90 12.47 16.26
C PRO A 511 -25.42 12.31 16.63
N VAL A 512 -24.57 13.22 16.15
CA VAL A 512 -23.14 13.37 16.48
C VAL A 512 -22.84 14.86 16.75
N VAL A 513 -23.30 15.38 17.90
CA VAL A 513 -23.26 16.82 18.21
C VAL A 513 -21.93 17.22 18.84
N GLN A 514 -21.29 18.26 18.27
CA GLN A 514 -20.17 18.96 18.90
C GLN A 514 -20.71 19.83 20.04
N GLU A 515 -20.25 19.63 21.28
CA GLU A 515 -20.37 20.69 22.29
C GLU A 515 -19.52 21.88 21.81
N ALA A 516 -20.12 23.06 21.68
CA ALA A 516 -19.39 24.28 21.36
C ALA A 516 -18.42 24.62 22.52
N PRO A 517 -17.18 25.10 22.27
CA PRO A 517 -16.22 25.51 23.31
C PRO A 517 -16.62 26.74 24.15
N SER A 518 -17.91 27.09 24.22
CA SER A 518 -18.41 28.30 24.86
C SER A 518 -19.68 28.00 25.66
N ASN A 519 -19.54 27.20 26.72
CA ASN A 519 -20.44 27.23 27.89
C ASN A 519 -19.74 26.74 29.17
N ILE A 520 -18.41 26.86 29.24
CA ILE A 520 -17.70 26.87 30.52
C ILE A 520 -17.77 28.31 31.01
N ASN A 521 -18.82 28.65 31.75
CA ASN A 521 -18.77 29.85 32.58
C ASN A 521 -17.57 29.70 33.52
N PRO A 522 -16.64 30.67 33.58
CA PRO A 522 -15.61 30.63 34.61
C PRO A 522 -16.32 30.69 35.97
N PRO A 523 -15.90 29.88 36.97
CA PRO A 523 -16.46 29.98 38.31
C PRO A 523 -16.19 31.40 38.84
N LEU A 524 -17.25 32.03 39.35
CA LEU A 524 -17.23 33.35 39.99
C LEU A 524 -16.34 33.39 41.23
#